data_AF-A0A7I9YQL6-F1
#
_entry.id   AF-A0A7I9YQL6-F1
#
_cell.length_a   1.000
_cell.length_b   1.000
_cell.length_c   1.000
_cell.angle_alpha   90.00
_cell.angle_beta   90.00
_cell.angle_gamma   90.00
#
_symmetry.space_group_name_H-M   'P 1'
#
loop_
_entity.id
_entity.type
_entity.pdbx_description
1 polymer ?
#
loop_
_entity_poly.entity_id
_entity_poly.type
_entity_poly.pdbx_seq_one_letter_code
_entity_poly.pdbx_strand_id
1 'polypeptide(L)'
;MTSWASRALPVLLRLTGRTRAYASADNARAHLAGRELRPQPYGPPARLRPDVAVEVQRRFGWPIYTVTPASGLPTGAVVYLHGGGWVNEISTQHWQLVTEIAADARAKVIVPIYPLVPFATAAEVMPTLVQLVAEAVASGCDRVCLAGDSAGGQMALSVALLLRDEHDVVIPQTVLISPVLDLSLSNPDIAAVDDPWLGRDGLLVFADCWRGNLPLGDPRVDPLAADLSRLGALTVFSGTRDILNPDARLLVEKAGAAGVAVDYHEEPGLLHVYPLSPTPEGRAARRIIVERLRG
;
A
#
# COMPACT_ATOMS: atom_id res chain seq x y z
N MET A 1 15.91 15.25 -13.17
CA MET A 1 16.95 14.25 -13.44
C MET A 1 17.08 13.35 -12.22
N THR A 2 16.97 12.03 -12.40
CA THR A 2 17.01 11.03 -11.32
C THR A 2 18.37 11.02 -10.61
N SER A 3 18.35 11.01 -9.28
CA SER A 3 19.54 11.02 -8.43
C SER A 3 20.42 9.79 -8.65
N TRP A 4 21.70 9.91 -8.32
CA TRP A 4 22.63 8.78 -8.39
C TRP A 4 22.20 7.63 -7.46
N ALA A 5 21.66 7.96 -6.28
CA ALA A 5 21.12 6.96 -5.35
C ALA A 5 19.97 6.15 -5.97
N SER A 6 19.01 6.83 -6.61
CA SER A 6 17.90 6.18 -7.32
C SER A 6 18.38 5.34 -8.50
N ARG A 7 19.40 5.79 -9.24
CA ARG A 7 20.02 5.02 -10.34
C ARG A 7 20.79 3.78 -9.85
N ALA A 8 21.25 3.74 -8.60
CA ALA A 8 21.96 2.59 -8.03
C ALA A 8 21.03 1.48 -7.49
N LEU A 9 19.77 1.80 -7.17
CA LEU A 9 18.81 0.85 -6.59
C LEU A 9 18.59 -0.42 -7.43
N PRO A 10 18.46 -0.38 -8.77
CA PRO A 10 18.29 -1.59 -9.59
C PRO A 10 19.41 -2.61 -9.38
N VAL A 11 20.65 -2.13 -9.26
CA VAL A 11 21.82 -2.99 -9.03
C VAL A 11 21.74 -3.63 -7.64
N LEU A 12 21.41 -2.84 -6.61
CA LEU A 12 21.25 -3.34 -5.25
C LEU A 12 20.13 -4.38 -5.12
N LEU A 13 18.99 -4.16 -5.79
CA LEU A 13 17.86 -5.09 -5.80
C LEU A 13 18.26 -6.46 -6.38
N ARG A 14 18.99 -6.45 -7.51
CA ARG A 14 19.51 -7.68 -8.13
C ARG A 14 20.50 -8.41 -7.22
N LEU A 15 21.44 -7.67 -6.61
CA LEU A 15 22.45 -8.26 -5.70
C LEU A 15 21.85 -8.84 -4.41
N THR A 16 20.76 -8.26 -3.91
CA THR A 16 20.07 -8.73 -2.70
C THR A 16 19.08 -9.86 -2.97
N GLY A 17 18.86 -10.24 -4.23
CA GLY A 17 17.93 -11.30 -4.62
C GLY A 17 16.45 -10.98 -4.38
N ARG A 18 16.12 -9.72 -4.03
CA ARG A 18 14.75 -9.28 -3.71
C ARG A 18 13.79 -9.41 -4.89
N THR A 19 14.31 -9.37 -6.11
CA THR A 19 13.53 -9.54 -7.34
C THR A 19 13.26 -11.00 -7.69
N ARG A 20 13.99 -11.95 -7.09
CA ARG A 20 13.97 -13.35 -7.51
C ARG A 20 12.58 -13.96 -7.43
N ALA A 21 11.84 -13.64 -6.37
CA ALA A 21 10.48 -14.12 -6.14
C ALA A 21 9.51 -13.71 -7.27
N TYR A 22 9.75 -12.58 -7.92
CA TYR A 22 8.88 -12.07 -8.98
C TYR A 22 9.33 -12.49 -10.39
N ALA A 23 10.54 -13.04 -10.54
CA ALA A 23 11.16 -13.28 -11.84
C ALA A 23 10.49 -14.39 -12.67
N SER A 24 9.75 -15.31 -12.04
CA SER A 24 8.97 -16.36 -12.72
C SER A 24 7.88 -16.90 -11.80
N ALA A 25 6.89 -17.57 -12.39
CA ALA A 25 5.83 -18.25 -11.64
C ALA A 25 6.40 -19.32 -10.66
N ASP A 26 7.42 -20.08 -11.08
CA ASP A 26 8.05 -21.10 -10.23
C ASP A 26 8.77 -20.48 -9.03
N ASN A 27 9.47 -19.37 -9.24
CA ASN A 27 10.13 -18.66 -8.14
C ASN A 27 9.09 -18.11 -7.14
N ALA A 28 7.95 -17.61 -7.63
CA ALA A 28 6.86 -17.15 -6.79
C ALA A 28 6.28 -18.31 -5.95
N ARG A 29 6.00 -19.46 -6.57
CA ARG A 29 5.53 -20.65 -5.84
C ARG A 29 6.53 -21.14 -4.80
N ALA A 30 7.82 -21.16 -5.13
CA ALA A 30 8.88 -21.51 -4.19
C ALA A 30 8.97 -20.50 -3.02
N HIS A 31 8.78 -19.22 -3.31
CA HIS A 31 8.74 -18.16 -2.29
C HIS A 31 7.54 -18.33 -1.34
N LEU A 32 6.36 -18.63 -1.88
CA LEU A 32 5.16 -18.95 -1.09
C LEU A 32 5.38 -20.11 -0.14
N ALA A 33 5.89 -21.24 -0.65
CA ALA A 33 6.21 -22.41 0.17
C ALA A 33 7.26 -22.06 1.25
N GLY A 34 8.23 -21.21 0.91
CA GLY A 34 9.21 -20.71 1.87
C GLY A 34 8.58 -19.88 3.00
N ARG A 35 7.59 -19.05 2.69
CA ARG A 35 6.85 -18.22 3.66
C ARG A 35 5.97 -19.05 4.58
N GLU A 36 5.33 -20.09 4.05
CA GLU A 36 4.55 -21.03 4.84
C GLU A 36 5.39 -21.70 5.94
N LEU A 37 6.64 -22.06 5.59
CA LEU A 37 7.56 -22.74 6.50
C LEU A 37 8.32 -21.80 7.44
N ARG A 38 8.45 -20.51 7.10
CA ARG A 38 9.33 -19.56 7.79
C ARG A 38 8.64 -18.19 7.94
N PRO A 39 7.87 -18.00 9.01
CA PRO A 39 7.20 -16.72 9.25
C PRO A 39 8.20 -15.60 9.43
N GLN A 40 7.85 -14.41 8.93
CA GLN A 40 8.69 -13.22 9.05
C GLN A 40 8.32 -12.41 10.30
N PRO A 41 9.27 -11.66 10.88
CA PRO A 41 8.92 -10.67 11.88
C PRO A 41 8.13 -9.52 11.24
N TYR A 42 7.05 -9.12 11.89
CA TYR A 42 6.22 -7.96 11.50
C TYR A 42 6.41 -6.76 12.45
N GLY A 43 7.01 -6.98 13.62
CA GLY A 43 7.15 -5.94 14.64
C GLY A 43 8.02 -4.76 14.17
N PRO A 44 7.80 -3.56 14.73
CA PRO A 44 8.61 -2.40 14.44
C PRO A 44 10.09 -2.62 14.83
N PRO A 45 11.04 -1.95 14.17
CA PRO A 45 12.44 -1.93 14.59
C PRO A 45 12.60 -1.52 16.05
N ALA A 46 13.61 -2.08 16.74
CA ALA A 46 13.88 -1.78 18.15
C ALA A 46 14.21 -0.30 18.43
N ARG A 47 14.69 0.43 17.42
CA ARG A 47 14.94 1.87 17.49
C ARG A 47 14.01 2.58 16.51
N LEU A 48 13.01 3.25 17.07
CA LEU A 48 12.15 4.17 16.36
C LEU A 48 12.57 5.62 16.68
N ARG A 49 11.93 6.58 16.03
CA ARG A 49 12.10 7.98 16.39
C ARG A 49 11.65 8.20 17.86
N PRO A 50 12.31 9.09 18.62
CA PRO A 50 11.96 9.32 20.02
C PRO A 50 10.67 10.12 20.22
N ASP A 51 10.14 10.72 19.15
CA ASP A 51 8.95 11.57 19.15
C ASP A 51 7.66 10.79 18.80
N VAL A 52 7.70 9.45 18.81
CA VAL A 52 6.53 8.59 18.66
C VAL A 52 6.40 7.57 19.79
N ALA A 53 5.17 7.20 20.11
CA ALA A 53 4.83 6.08 20.98
C ALA A 53 4.21 4.94 20.14
N VAL A 54 4.42 3.69 20.56
CA VAL A 54 3.87 2.52 19.88
C VAL A 54 3.17 1.63 20.89
N GLU A 55 1.93 1.28 20.56
CA GLU A 55 1.13 0.30 21.27
C GLU A 55 0.74 -0.83 20.31
N VAL A 56 0.50 -2.02 20.86
CA VAL A 56 -0.02 -3.15 20.09
C VAL A 56 -1.19 -3.77 20.84
N GLN A 57 -2.27 -4.03 20.11
CA GLN A 57 -3.45 -4.72 20.62
C GLN A 57 -3.79 -5.87 19.69
N ARG A 58 -4.37 -6.95 20.22
CA ARG A 58 -4.95 -8.00 19.37
C ARG A 58 -6.44 -7.71 19.17
N ARG A 59 -6.85 -7.48 17.92
CA ARG A 59 -8.26 -7.32 17.52
C ARG A 59 -8.49 -8.12 16.24
N PHE A 60 -9.67 -8.72 16.09
CA PHE A 60 -9.99 -9.59 14.95
C PHE A 60 -9.00 -10.76 14.74
N GLY A 61 -8.30 -11.16 15.81
CA GLY A 61 -7.20 -12.14 15.75
C GLY A 61 -5.85 -11.57 15.28
N TRP A 62 -5.80 -10.31 14.84
CA TRP A 62 -4.61 -9.68 14.26
C TRP A 62 -3.91 -8.77 15.28
N PRO A 63 -2.57 -8.72 15.29
CA PRO A 63 -1.85 -7.60 15.89
C PRO A 63 -2.21 -6.30 15.16
N ILE A 64 -2.68 -5.31 15.90
CA ILE A 64 -2.89 -3.95 15.40
C ILE A 64 -1.94 -3.05 16.17
N TYR A 65 -0.94 -2.52 15.46
CA TYR A 65 -0.07 -1.51 16.01
C TYR A 65 -0.71 -0.14 15.88
N THR A 66 -0.61 0.66 16.92
CA THR A 66 -1.00 2.07 16.90
C THR A 66 0.24 2.89 17.21
N VAL A 67 0.59 3.78 16.28
CA VAL A 67 1.72 4.71 16.41
C VAL A 67 1.19 6.13 16.55
N THR A 68 1.56 6.83 17.61
CA THR A 68 1.09 8.19 17.91
C THR A 68 2.26 9.14 18.15
N PRO A 69 2.07 10.47 18.01
CA PRO A 69 3.03 11.44 18.53
C PRO A 69 3.26 11.21 20.02
N ALA A 70 4.52 11.25 20.48
CA ALA A 70 4.86 11.10 21.89
C ALA A 70 4.37 12.29 22.75
N SER A 71 4.03 13.42 22.13
CA SER A 71 3.53 14.61 22.83
C SER A 71 2.38 15.29 22.09
N GLY A 72 1.38 15.71 22.87
CA GLY A 72 0.13 16.29 22.39
C GLY A 72 -0.82 15.25 21.78
N LEU A 73 -2.06 15.67 21.54
CA LEU A 73 -3.07 14.79 20.96
C LEU A 73 -2.87 14.67 19.43
N PRO A 74 -3.13 13.48 18.85
CA PRO A 74 -3.24 13.33 17.39
C PRO A 74 -4.37 14.22 16.85
N THR A 75 -4.15 14.78 15.66
CA THR A 75 -5.12 15.64 14.94
C THR A 75 -6.05 14.86 14.01
N GLY A 76 -5.79 13.56 13.85
CA GLY A 76 -6.53 12.65 12.99
C GLY A 76 -5.96 11.24 13.08
N ALA A 77 -6.49 10.34 12.26
CA ALA A 77 -6.01 8.97 12.15
C ALA A 77 -5.68 8.60 10.69
N VAL A 78 -4.72 7.70 10.51
CA VAL A 78 -4.39 7.10 9.23
C VAL A 78 -4.37 5.59 9.42
N VAL A 79 -5.12 4.84 8.62
CA VAL A 79 -4.93 3.38 8.54
C VAL A 79 -3.94 3.10 7.41
N TYR A 80 -2.77 2.58 7.78
CA TYR A 80 -1.69 2.27 6.84
C TYR A 80 -1.67 0.76 6.53
N LEU A 81 -1.83 0.42 5.25
CA LEU A 81 -1.81 -0.95 4.74
C LEU A 81 -0.52 -1.16 3.95
N HIS A 82 0.32 -2.09 4.38
CA HIS A 82 1.67 -2.24 3.82
C HIS A 82 1.68 -2.99 2.49
N GLY A 83 2.70 -2.75 1.66
CA GLY A 83 2.97 -3.56 0.49
C GLY A 83 3.64 -4.89 0.85
N GLY A 84 4.02 -5.64 -0.18
CA GLY A 84 4.64 -6.96 -0.02
C GLY A 84 4.02 -8.06 -0.89
N GLY A 85 3.15 -7.70 -1.84
CA GLY A 85 2.49 -8.65 -2.73
C GLY A 85 1.58 -9.63 -2.00
N TRP A 86 0.99 -9.23 -0.88
CA TRP A 86 0.16 -10.07 0.01
C TRP A 86 0.87 -11.30 0.60
N VAL A 87 2.20 -11.43 0.41
CA VAL A 87 3.00 -12.61 0.79
C VAL A 87 4.19 -12.27 1.69
N ASN A 88 4.54 -10.99 1.82
CA ASN A 88 5.63 -10.53 2.67
C ASN A 88 5.10 -9.61 3.76
N GLU A 89 5.65 -9.79 4.96
CA GLU A 89 5.36 -8.93 6.10
C GLU A 89 5.85 -7.50 5.91
N ILE A 90 5.31 -6.60 6.73
CA ILE A 90 5.74 -5.20 6.82
C ILE A 90 7.27 -5.08 7.01
N SER A 91 7.88 -4.11 6.33
CA SER A 91 9.33 -3.90 6.30
C SER A 91 9.76 -2.72 7.16
N THR A 92 11.07 -2.59 7.40
CA THR A 92 11.65 -1.42 8.07
C THR A 92 11.32 -0.11 7.35
N GLN A 93 11.25 -0.11 6.02
CA GLN A 93 10.92 1.07 5.23
C GLN A 93 9.46 1.50 5.41
N HIS A 94 8.53 0.55 5.56
CA HIS A 94 7.15 0.85 5.94
C HIS A 94 7.10 1.48 7.32
N TRP A 95 7.79 0.89 8.31
CA TRP A 95 7.84 1.44 9.67
C TRP A 95 8.44 2.84 9.71
N GLN A 96 9.45 3.14 8.88
CA GLN A 96 9.98 4.50 8.72
C GLN A 96 8.87 5.47 8.28
N LEU A 97 8.14 5.16 7.21
CA LEU A 97 7.02 6.01 6.76
C LEU A 97 5.93 6.14 7.83
N VAL A 98 5.54 5.04 8.48
CA VAL A 98 4.54 5.05 9.58
C VAL A 98 4.96 6.01 10.68
N THR A 99 6.22 5.98 11.12
CA THR A 99 6.71 6.91 12.16
C THR A 99 6.85 8.35 11.68
N GLU A 100 7.20 8.57 10.39
CA GLU A 100 7.19 9.91 9.78
C GLU A 100 5.76 10.49 9.73
N ILE A 101 4.76 9.71 9.31
CA ILE A 101 3.35 10.12 9.33
C ILE A 101 2.93 10.45 10.77
N ALA A 102 3.19 9.55 11.73
CA ALA A 102 2.76 9.76 13.10
C ALA A 102 3.34 11.06 13.69
N ALA A 103 4.65 11.26 13.57
CA ALA A 103 5.31 12.43 14.13
C ALA A 103 4.99 13.73 13.36
N ASP A 104 5.13 13.72 12.04
CA ASP A 104 5.19 14.95 11.24
C ASP A 104 3.81 15.38 10.70
N ALA A 105 2.89 14.42 10.50
CA ALA A 105 1.47 14.71 10.22
C ALA A 105 0.67 14.87 11.53
N ARG A 106 1.29 14.59 12.69
CA ARG A 106 0.65 14.56 14.01
C ARG A 106 -0.61 13.68 14.02
N ALA A 107 -0.53 12.52 13.40
CA ALA A 107 -1.65 11.60 13.24
C ALA A 107 -1.44 10.31 14.06
N LYS A 108 -2.55 9.67 14.44
CA LYS A 108 -2.55 8.30 14.95
C LYS A 108 -2.48 7.35 13.76
N VAL A 109 -1.43 6.58 13.62
CA VAL A 109 -1.28 5.60 12.53
C VAL A 109 -1.65 4.21 13.03
N ILE A 110 -2.69 3.63 12.45
CA ILE A 110 -3.18 2.28 12.73
C ILE A 110 -2.61 1.34 11.67
N VAL A 111 -1.86 0.33 12.10
CA VAL A 111 -1.16 -0.62 11.23
C VAL A 111 -1.64 -2.04 11.57
N PRO A 112 -2.66 -2.56 10.86
CA PRO A 112 -3.07 -3.95 11.01
C PRO A 112 -2.03 -4.89 10.39
N ILE A 113 -1.60 -5.89 11.15
CA ILE A 113 -0.83 -7.03 10.63
C ILE A 113 -1.86 -8.08 10.18
N TYR A 114 -2.42 -7.86 8.99
CA TYR A 114 -3.40 -8.74 8.37
C TYR A 114 -2.74 -10.05 7.90
N PRO A 115 -3.50 -11.16 7.86
CA PRO A 115 -2.95 -12.44 7.44
C PRO A 115 -2.62 -12.42 5.94
N LEU A 116 -1.54 -13.10 5.59
CA LEU A 116 -0.94 -13.13 4.27
C LEU A 116 -1.21 -14.46 3.57
N VAL A 117 -1.03 -14.49 2.26
CA VAL A 117 -1.00 -15.74 1.48
C VAL A 117 0.20 -16.60 1.92
N PRO A 118 0.04 -17.93 2.06
CA PRO A 118 -1.12 -18.76 1.70
C PRO A 118 -2.15 -18.97 2.82
N PHE A 119 -2.05 -18.25 3.93
CA PHE A 119 -2.87 -18.48 5.12
C PHE A 119 -4.26 -17.83 5.07
N ALA A 120 -4.43 -16.80 4.26
CA ALA A 120 -5.71 -16.14 4.05
C ALA A 120 -5.80 -15.53 2.64
N THR A 121 -7.03 -15.30 2.21
CA THR A 121 -7.38 -14.66 0.93
C THR A 121 -8.05 -13.31 1.14
N ALA A 122 -8.23 -12.54 0.06
CA ALA A 122 -8.92 -11.26 0.07
C ALA A 122 -10.35 -11.37 0.63
N ALA A 123 -11.05 -12.49 0.38
CA ALA A 123 -12.41 -12.72 0.87
C ALA A 123 -12.48 -12.76 2.41
N GLU A 124 -11.40 -13.19 3.06
CA GLU A 124 -11.30 -13.29 4.52
C GLU A 124 -10.77 -12.00 5.15
N VAL A 125 -9.84 -11.31 4.48
CA VAL A 125 -9.16 -10.12 5.03
C VAL A 125 -9.95 -8.83 4.81
N MET A 126 -10.48 -8.62 3.60
CA MET A 126 -11.07 -7.33 3.22
C MET A 126 -12.26 -6.91 4.10
N PRO A 127 -13.21 -7.80 4.47
CA PRO A 127 -14.32 -7.43 5.36
C PRO A 127 -13.83 -6.92 6.73
N THR A 128 -12.79 -7.55 7.28
CA THR A 128 -12.21 -7.13 8.57
C THR A 128 -11.48 -5.79 8.46
N LEU A 129 -10.82 -5.50 7.33
CA LEU A 129 -10.22 -4.18 7.10
C LEU A 129 -11.30 -3.09 6.98
N VAL A 130 -12.39 -3.34 6.25
CA VAL A 130 -13.54 -2.42 6.16
C VAL A 130 -14.10 -2.15 7.55
N GLN A 131 -14.34 -3.20 8.35
CA GLN A 131 -14.81 -3.06 9.73
C GLN A 131 -13.84 -2.22 10.59
N LEU A 132 -12.54 -2.50 10.52
CA LEU A 132 -11.52 -1.77 11.28
C LEU A 132 -11.56 -0.27 10.97
N VAL A 133 -11.69 0.10 9.70
CA VAL A 133 -11.72 1.50 9.27
C VAL A 133 -13.06 2.15 9.63
N ALA A 134 -14.18 1.46 9.46
CA ALA A 134 -15.50 1.95 9.89
C ALA A 134 -15.52 2.27 11.40
N GLU A 135 -14.95 1.39 12.23
CA GLU A 135 -14.81 1.63 13.67
C GLU A 135 -13.89 2.81 13.98
N ALA A 136 -12.79 2.98 13.23
CA ALA A 136 -11.91 4.13 13.40
C ALA A 136 -12.64 5.45 13.08
N VAL A 137 -13.46 5.48 12.03
CA VAL A 137 -14.33 6.63 11.69
C VAL A 137 -15.36 6.88 12.79
N ALA A 138 -16.03 5.84 13.29
CA ALA A 138 -17.04 5.95 14.34
C ALA A 138 -16.46 6.36 15.71
N SER A 139 -15.16 6.17 15.95
CA SER A 139 -14.49 6.51 17.21
C SER A 139 -14.34 8.01 17.51
N GLY A 140 -14.89 8.88 16.65
CA GLY A 140 -14.83 10.33 16.83
C GLY A 140 -13.47 10.93 16.47
N CYS A 141 -12.67 10.24 15.66
CA CYS A 141 -11.50 10.87 15.04
C CYS A 141 -12.02 11.84 13.96
N ASP A 142 -11.80 13.15 14.14
CA ASP A 142 -12.31 14.21 13.24
C ASP A 142 -11.96 13.99 11.76
N ARG A 143 -10.84 13.29 11.50
CA ARG A 143 -10.38 12.94 10.16
C ARG A 143 -9.68 11.59 10.14
N VAL A 144 -10.23 10.61 9.42
CA VAL A 144 -9.62 9.29 9.19
C VAL A 144 -9.23 9.16 7.71
N CYS A 145 -7.95 8.99 7.43
CA CYS A 145 -7.43 8.79 6.07
C CYS A 145 -6.95 7.35 5.87
N LEU A 146 -6.79 6.96 4.61
CA LEU A 146 -6.15 5.70 4.24
C LEU A 146 -4.81 5.96 3.56
N ALA A 147 -3.86 5.07 3.78
CA ALA A 147 -2.61 5.06 3.05
C ALA A 147 -2.15 3.63 2.80
N GLY A 148 -1.55 3.37 1.64
CA GLY A 148 -0.95 2.08 1.39
C GLY A 148 -0.07 2.05 0.16
N ASP A 149 0.81 1.06 0.12
CA ASP A 149 1.76 0.87 -0.96
C ASP A 149 1.59 -0.48 -1.65
N SER A 150 1.75 -0.55 -2.98
CA SER A 150 1.69 -1.81 -3.73
C SER A 150 0.38 -2.57 -3.47
N ALA A 151 0.48 -3.83 -3.02
CA ALA A 151 -0.62 -4.64 -2.51
C ALA A 151 -1.45 -3.97 -1.40
N GLY A 152 -0.83 -3.18 -0.51
CA GLY A 152 -1.53 -2.39 0.49
C GLY A 152 -2.26 -1.19 -0.11
N GLY A 153 -1.74 -0.62 -1.20
CA GLY A 153 -2.43 0.40 -1.98
C GLY A 153 -3.69 -0.12 -2.66
N GLN A 154 -3.64 -1.35 -3.18
CA GLN A 154 -4.82 -2.08 -3.67
C GLN A 154 -5.90 -2.13 -2.60
N MET A 155 -5.55 -2.67 -1.42
CA MET A 155 -6.50 -2.83 -0.32
C MET A 155 -7.01 -1.49 0.19
N ALA A 156 -6.17 -0.45 0.24
CA ALA A 156 -6.58 0.88 0.69
C ALA A 156 -7.66 1.48 -0.22
N LEU A 157 -7.49 1.37 -1.54
CA LEU A 157 -8.50 1.84 -2.49
C LEU A 157 -9.78 0.99 -2.41
N SER A 158 -9.65 -0.33 -2.36
CA SER A 158 -10.79 -1.24 -2.20
C SER A 158 -11.57 -0.98 -0.91
N VAL A 159 -10.90 -0.74 0.21
CA VAL A 159 -11.57 -0.39 1.49
C VAL A 159 -12.32 0.94 1.36
N ALA A 160 -11.74 1.95 0.71
CA ALA A 160 -12.43 3.22 0.48
C ALA A 160 -13.72 3.05 -0.35
N LEU A 161 -13.66 2.22 -1.39
CA LEU A 161 -14.81 1.89 -2.24
C LEU A 161 -15.90 1.16 -1.44
N LEU A 162 -15.53 0.12 -0.69
CA LEU A 162 -16.48 -0.69 0.09
C LEU A 162 -17.12 0.12 1.22
N LEU A 163 -16.37 1.01 1.89
CA LEU A 163 -16.94 1.92 2.88
C LEU A 163 -17.97 2.88 2.26
N ARG A 164 -17.69 3.42 1.08
CA ARG A 164 -18.64 4.28 0.35
C ARG A 164 -19.88 3.51 -0.07
N ASP A 165 -19.72 2.30 -0.59
CA ASP A 165 -20.81 1.53 -1.19
C ASP A 165 -21.70 0.81 -0.16
N GLU A 166 -21.09 0.27 0.89
CA GLU A 166 -21.77 -0.57 1.89
C GLU A 166 -22.14 0.21 3.16
N HIS A 167 -21.44 1.30 3.46
CA HIS A 167 -21.61 2.05 4.71
C HIS A 167 -21.92 3.55 4.53
N ASP A 168 -21.98 4.06 3.29
CA ASP A 168 -22.11 5.49 2.98
C ASP A 168 -21.05 6.37 3.69
N VAL A 169 -19.86 5.79 3.91
CA VAL A 169 -18.72 6.46 4.54
C VAL A 169 -17.71 6.85 3.49
N VAL A 170 -17.51 8.15 3.28
CA VAL A 170 -16.49 8.67 2.37
C VAL A 170 -15.20 8.97 3.13
N ILE A 171 -14.13 8.26 2.78
CA ILE A 171 -12.79 8.57 3.28
C ILE A 171 -12.29 9.86 2.62
N PRO A 172 -11.94 10.91 3.39
CA PRO A 172 -11.59 12.22 2.84
C PRO A 172 -10.30 12.24 2.01
N GLN A 173 -9.36 11.33 2.31
CA GLN A 173 -8.08 11.23 1.62
C GLN A 173 -7.58 9.79 1.62
N THR A 174 -7.21 9.28 0.44
CA THR A 174 -6.54 7.99 0.27
C THR A 174 -5.21 8.20 -0.47
N VAL A 175 -4.11 7.88 0.20
CA VAL A 175 -2.75 7.95 -0.37
C VAL A 175 -2.33 6.59 -0.91
N LEU A 176 -2.01 6.51 -2.20
CA LEU A 176 -1.65 5.30 -2.91
C LEU A 176 -0.22 5.39 -3.43
N ILE A 177 0.64 4.45 -3.05
CA ILE A 177 2.05 4.41 -3.44
C ILE A 177 2.27 3.19 -4.34
N SER A 178 2.48 3.39 -5.65
CA SER A 178 2.63 2.30 -6.62
C SER A 178 1.56 1.21 -6.47
N PRO A 179 0.25 1.54 -6.41
CA PRO A 179 -0.77 0.57 -6.06
C PRO A 179 -0.91 -0.52 -7.12
N VAL A 180 -1.17 -1.77 -6.70
CA VAL A 180 -1.78 -2.76 -7.60
C VAL A 180 -3.25 -2.39 -7.75
N LEU A 181 -3.79 -2.42 -8.97
CA LEU A 181 -5.13 -1.88 -9.24
C LEU A 181 -6.02 -2.86 -10.02
N ASP A 182 -5.43 -3.74 -10.82
CA ASP A 182 -6.07 -4.86 -11.52
C ASP A 182 -5.19 -6.12 -11.33
N LEU A 183 -5.74 -7.18 -10.74
CA LEU A 183 -4.98 -8.41 -10.46
C LEU A 183 -4.73 -9.27 -11.71
N SER A 184 -5.44 -9.03 -12.80
CA SER A 184 -5.19 -9.71 -14.08
C SER A 184 -3.91 -9.21 -14.75
N LEU A 185 -3.41 -8.04 -14.34
CA LEU A 185 -2.27 -7.34 -14.96
C LEU A 185 -2.40 -7.32 -16.49
N SER A 186 -3.61 -7.06 -16.98
CA SER A 186 -3.97 -7.23 -18.39
C SER A 186 -3.71 -5.99 -19.25
N ASN A 187 -3.43 -4.85 -18.62
CA ASN A 187 -3.14 -3.61 -19.33
C ASN A 187 -1.99 -3.80 -20.34
N PRO A 188 -2.21 -3.49 -21.63
CA PRO A 188 -1.25 -3.78 -22.69
C PRO A 188 0.09 -3.04 -22.51
N ASP A 189 0.07 -1.86 -21.89
CA ASP A 189 1.26 -1.04 -21.69
C ASP A 189 2.21 -1.62 -20.65
N ILE A 190 1.76 -2.56 -19.81
CA ILE A 190 2.60 -3.27 -18.82
C ILE A 190 3.77 -3.97 -19.52
N ALA A 191 3.55 -4.53 -20.71
CA ALA A 191 4.58 -5.27 -21.44
C ALA A 191 5.75 -4.39 -21.91
N ALA A 192 5.55 -3.07 -22.00
CA ALA A 192 6.57 -2.13 -22.45
C ALA A 192 7.44 -1.58 -21.31
N VAL A 193 7.09 -1.85 -20.04
CA VAL A 193 7.81 -1.32 -18.88
C VAL A 193 9.03 -2.17 -18.54
N ASP A 194 10.22 -1.56 -18.51
CA ASP A 194 11.43 -2.16 -17.92
C ASP A 194 11.48 -1.93 -16.40
N ASP A 195 10.83 -2.82 -15.67
CA ASP A 195 10.82 -2.85 -14.20
C ASP A 195 11.97 -3.72 -13.65
N PRO A 196 12.93 -3.13 -12.91
CA PRO A 196 14.05 -3.86 -12.34
C PRO A 196 13.73 -4.51 -10.99
N TRP A 197 12.52 -4.38 -10.48
CA TRP A 197 12.05 -4.92 -9.20
C TRP A 197 11.01 -6.02 -9.42
N LEU A 198 9.87 -5.68 -10.00
CA LEU A 198 8.75 -6.59 -10.17
C LEU A 198 8.86 -7.36 -11.49
N GLY A 199 8.16 -8.50 -11.54
CA GLY A 199 8.00 -9.32 -12.72
C GLY A 199 6.56 -9.80 -12.78
N ARG A 200 5.94 -9.67 -13.95
CA ARG A 200 4.52 -9.95 -14.16
C ARG A 200 4.15 -11.38 -13.75
N ASP A 201 4.92 -12.36 -14.22
CA ASP A 201 4.61 -13.78 -14.00
C ASP A 201 4.60 -14.16 -12.52
N GLY A 202 5.57 -13.67 -11.75
CA GLY A 202 5.61 -13.94 -10.32
C GLY A 202 4.53 -13.18 -9.55
N LEU A 203 4.23 -11.93 -9.94
CA LEU A 203 3.17 -11.15 -9.32
C LEU A 203 1.78 -11.76 -9.58
N LEU A 204 1.53 -12.31 -10.79
CA LEU A 204 0.29 -13.03 -11.10
C LEU A 204 0.05 -14.22 -10.18
N VAL A 205 1.10 -14.99 -9.82
CA VAL A 205 0.96 -16.10 -8.87
C VAL A 205 0.50 -15.58 -7.50
N PHE A 206 1.10 -14.50 -6.99
CA PHE A 206 0.70 -13.92 -5.71
C PHE A 206 -0.72 -13.33 -5.77
N ALA A 207 -1.06 -12.66 -6.87
CA ALA A 207 -2.38 -12.11 -7.14
C ALA A 207 -3.46 -13.21 -7.17
N ASP A 208 -3.22 -14.32 -7.88
CA ASP A 208 -4.15 -15.44 -7.95
C ASP A 208 -4.39 -16.08 -6.57
N CYS A 209 -3.33 -16.28 -5.79
CA CYS A 209 -3.48 -16.81 -4.45
C CYS A 209 -4.21 -15.83 -3.50
N TRP A 210 -3.94 -14.53 -3.62
CA TRP A 210 -4.63 -13.51 -2.84
C TRP A 210 -6.11 -13.40 -3.19
N ARG A 211 -6.42 -13.37 -4.50
CA ARG A 211 -7.79 -13.37 -5.03
C ARG A 211 -8.58 -14.57 -4.55
N GLY A 212 -7.93 -15.74 -4.48
CA GLY A 212 -8.58 -16.99 -4.16
C GLY A 212 -9.71 -17.28 -5.14
N ASN A 213 -10.93 -17.41 -4.63
CA ASN A 213 -12.12 -17.72 -5.43
C ASN A 213 -12.92 -16.49 -5.88
N LEU A 214 -12.48 -15.27 -5.55
CA LEU A 214 -13.16 -14.07 -6.02
C LEU A 214 -13.05 -13.93 -7.55
N PRO A 215 -14.10 -13.48 -8.25
CA PRO A 215 -14.01 -13.21 -9.67
C PRO A 215 -13.05 -12.06 -9.94
N LEU A 216 -12.43 -12.06 -11.13
CA LEU A 216 -11.76 -10.86 -11.65
C LEU A 216 -12.81 -9.75 -11.81
N GLY A 217 -12.47 -8.53 -11.42
CA GLY A 217 -13.42 -7.40 -11.33
C GLY A 217 -14.17 -7.27 -10.00
N ASP A 218 -13.99 -8.17 -9.03
CA ASP A 218 -14.54 -7.97 -7.68
C ASP A 218 -13.84 -6.77 -7.00
N PRO A 219 -14.58 -5.77 -6.48
CA PRO A 219 -14.00 -4.54 -5.95
C PRO A 219 -13.05 -4.75 -4.76
N ARG A 220 -13.12 -5.91 -4.08
CA ARG A 220 -12.18 -6.27 -3.00
C ARG A 220 -10.76 -6.51 -3.47
N VAL A 221 -10.57 -6.82 -4.75
CA VAL A 221 -9.27 -7.13 -5.34
C VAL A 221 -8.95 -6.24 -6.52
N ASP A 222 -9.93 -5.91 -7.35
CA ASP A 222 -9.79 -5.11 -8.57
C ASP A 222 -10.55 -3.79 -8.41
N PRO A 223 -10.02 -2.85 -7.61
CA PRO A 223 -10.67 -1.56 -7.41
C PRO A 223 -10.76 -0.72 -8.69
N LEU A 224 -9.95 -1.01 -9.72
CA LEU A 224 -9.98 -0.27 -10.96
C LEU A 224 -11.23 -0.57 -11.78
N ALA A 225 -11.83 -1.75 -11.63
CA ALA A 225 -13.08 -2.13 -12.29
C ALA A 225 -14.33 -1.45 -11.70
N ALA A 226 -14.24 -0.91 -10.47
CA ALA A 226 -15.37 -0.33 -9.77
C ALA A 226 -15.75 1.08 -10.28
N ASP A 227 -16.95 1.55 -9.88
CA ASP A 227 -17.28 2.98 -9.98
C ASP A 227 -16.41 3.77 -9.00
N LEU A 228 -15.70 4.79 -9.49
CA LEU A 228 -14.82 5.64 -8.69
C LEU A 228 -15.52 6.91 -8.20
N SER A 229 -16.76 7.18 -8.65
CA SER A 229 -17.52 8.38 -8.25
C SER A 229 -17.71 8.47 -6.73
N ARG A 230 -17.83 9.69 -6.21
CA ARG A 230 -18.05 9.96 -4.76
C ARG A 230 -16.96 9.39 -3.82
N LEU A 231 -15.78 9.02 -4.32
CA LEU A 231 -14.61 8.86 -3.46
C LEU A 231 -14.13 10.24 -2.97
N GLY A 232 -13.45 10.26 -1.83
CA GLY A 232 -12.68 11.43 -1.41
C GLY A 232 -11.41 11.61 -2.24
N ALA A 233 -10.56 12.55 -1.85
CA ALA A 233 -9.37 12.86 -2.61
C ALA A 233 -8.41 11.66 -2.69
N LEU A 234 -7.73 11.52 -3.84
CA LEU A 234 -6.68 10.54 -4.06
C LEU A 234 -5.34 11.26 -4.21
N THR A 235 -4.31 10.79 -3.52
CA THR A 235 -2.92 11.17 -3.81
C THR A 235 -2.18 9.93 -4.29
N VAL A 236 -1.70 9.94 -5.53
CA VAL A 236 -1.13 8.75 -6.18
C VAL A 236 0.34 9.01 -6.50
N PHE A 237 1.22 8.11 -6.10
CA PHE A 237 2.65 8.14 -6.42
C PHE A 237 3.00 6.97 -7.32
N SER A 238 3.73 7.22 -8.42
CA SER A 238 4.16 6.16 -9.34
C SER A 238 5.50 6.50 -9.99
N GLY A 239 6.36 5.49 -10.18
CA GLY A 239 7.60 5.63 -10.94
C GLY A 239 7.45 4.99 -12.32
N THR A 240 8.06 5.55 -13.37
CA THR A 240 7.88 5.02 -14.73
C THR A 240 8.63 3.71 -15.01
N ARG A 241 9.40 3.19 -14.04
CA ARG A 241 10.03 1.86 -14.07
C ARG A 241 9.36 0.92 -13.08
N ASP A 242 8.05 0.92 -13.12
CA ASP A 242 7.15 0.11 -12.29
C ASP A 242 6.09 -0.48 -13.22
N ILE A 243 5.94 -1.80 -13.25
CA ILE A 243 4.91 -2.45 -14.08
C ILE A 243 3.49 -2.03 -13.70
N LEU A 244 3.29 -1.43 -12.53
CA LEU A 244 1.98 -0.94 -12.07
C LEU A 244 1.70 0.51 -12.48
N ASN A 245 2.68 1.21 -13.08
CA ASN A 245 2.51 2.57 -13.55
C ASN A 245 1.41 2.74 -14.62
N PRO A 246 1.27 1.84 -15.62
CA PRO A 246 0.18 1.92 -16.58
C PRO A 246 -1.21 1.95 -15.94
N ASP A 247 -1.46 1.10 -14.94
CA ASP A 247 -2.75 1.10 -14.25
C ASP A 247 -2.93 2.30 -13.33
N ALA A 248 -1.85 2.82 -12.75
CA ALA A 248 -1.90 4.08 -11.99
C ALA A 248 -2.33 5.26 -12.87
N ARG A 249 -1.85 5.34 -14.12
CA ARG A 249 -2.31 6.34 -15.11
C ARG A 249 -3.80 6.17 -15.42
N LEU A 250 -4.23 4.92 -15.64
CA LEU A 250 -5.63 4.61 -15.91
C LEU A 250 -6.55 4.97 -14.72
N LEU A 251 -6.10 4.75 -13.48
CA LEU A 251 -6.82 5.19 -12.29
C LEU A 251 -6.99 6.71 -12.27
N VAL A 252 -5.92 7.46 -12.54
CA VAL A 252 -5.95 8.94 -12.54
C VAL A 252 -6.94 9.46 -13.58
N GLU A 253 -6.93 8.89 -14.79
CA GLU A 253 -7.88 9.23 -15.84
C GLU A 253 -9.32 8.93 -15.43
N LYS A 254 -9.60 7.70 -14.97
CA LYS A 254 -10.95 7.27 -14.59
C LYS A 254 -11.50 8.03 -13.39
N ALA A 255 -10.68 8.24 -12.37
CA ALA A 255 -11.07 8.98 -11.17
C ALA A 255 -11.33 10.47 -11.50
N GLY A 256 -10.48 11.09 -12.33
CA GLY A 256 -10.69 12.45 -12.81
C GLY A 256 -11.97 12.60 -13.63
N ALA A 257 -12.25 11.65 -14.54
CA ALA A 257 -13.50 11.61 -15.31
C ALA A 257 -14.74 11.42 -14.42
N ALA A 258 -14.61 10.74 -13.29
CA ALA A 258 -15.65 10.56 -12.28
C ALA A 258 -15.80 11.75 -11.31
N GLY A 259 -15.02 12.83 -11.50
CA GLY A 259 -15.07 14.04 -10.67
C GLY A 259 -14.31 13.93 -9.34
N VAL A 260 -13.47 12.91 -9.16
CA VAL A 260 -12.64 12.75 -7.96
C VAL A 260 -11.42 13.66 -8.05
N ALA A 261 -11.08 14.34 -6.96
CA ALA A 261 -9.85 15.12 -6.88
C ALA A 261 -8.64 14.18 -6.82
N VAL A 262 -7.75 14.25 -7.82
CA VAL A 262 -6.55 13.41 -7.89
C VAL A 262 -5.30 14.27 -7.94
N ASP A 263 -4.40 14.05 -6.98
CA ASP A 263 -3.05 14.61 -6.94
C ASP A 263 -2.05 13.51 -7.36
N TYR A 264 -1.56 13.57 -8.59
CA TYR A 264 -0.74 12.51 -9.20
C TYR A 264 0.73 12.92 -9.33
N HIS A 265 1.61 12.12 -8.71
CA HIS A 265 3.06 12.28 -8.68
C HIS A 265 3.73 11.14 -9.44
N GLU A 266 3.76 11.28 -10.77
CA GLU A 266 4.54 10.40 -11.65
C GLU A 266 5.98 10.90 -11.80
N GLU A 267 6.94 10.04 -11.52
CA GLU A 267 8.35 10.39 -11.57
C GLU A 267 9.15 9.55 -12.59
N PRO A 268 9.71 10.18 -13.64
CA PRO A 268 10.50 9.50 -14.65
C PRO A 268 11.71 8.75 -14.08
N GLY A 269 11.83 7.47 -14.45
CA GLY A 269 12.97 6.62 -14.11
C GLY A 269 12.98 6.08 -12.68
N LEU A 270 12.00 6.44 -11.85
CA LEU A 270 11.87 5.91 -10.50
C LEU A 270 11.21 4.53 -10.50
N LEU A 271 11.52 3.75 -9.47
CA LEU A 271 11.13 2.34 -9.34
C LEU A 271 9.81 2.18 -8.59
N HIS A 272 9.32 0.94 -8.57
CA HIS A 272 8.27 0.51 -7.66
C HIS A 272 8.52 0.99 -6.22
N VAL A 273 7.46 1.56 -5.61
CA VAL A 273 7.45 2.12 -4.25
C VAL A 273 8.57 3.12 -3.94
N TYR A 274 9.00 3.93 -4.92
CA TYR A 274 10.07 4.92 -4.73
C TYR A 274 9.91 5.83 -3.50
N PRO A 275 8.70 6.22 -3.01
CA PRO A 275 8.56 7.00 -1.78
C PRO A 275 9.16 6.32 -0.56
N LEU A 276 9.19 4.98 -0.51
CA LEU A 276 9.79 4.21 0.59
C LEU A 276 11.32 4.11 0.49
N SER A 277 11.92 4.53 -0.62
CA SER A 277 13.36 4.45 -0.82
C SER A 277 14.11 5.52 -0.01
N PRO A 278 15.35 5.26 0.43
CA PRO A 278 16.18 6.22 1.15
C PRO A 278 16.84 7.27 0.21
N THR A 279 16.19 7.61 -0.89
CA THR A 279 16.69 8.52 -1.93
C THR A 279 16.18 9.96 -1.70
N PRO A 280 16.78 10.98 -2.31
CA PRO A 280 16.22 12.34 -2.30
C PRO A 280 14.78 12.40 -2.81
N GLU A 281 14.47 11.68 -3.89
CA GLU A 281 13.12 11.60 -4.45
C GLU A 281 12.14 10.91 -3.50
N GLY A 282 12.57 9.80 -2.87
CA GLY A 282 11.79 9.14 -1.85
C GLY A 282 11.46 10.05 -0.67
N ARG A 283 12.47 10.79 -0.16
CA ARG A 283 12.25 11.80 0.90
C ARG A 283 11.33 12.94 0.47
N ALA A 284 11.42 13.39 -0.78
CA ALA A 284 10.54 14.43 -1.30
C ALA A 284 9.08 13.94 -1.33
N ALA A 285 8.83 12.74 -1.84
CA ALA A 285 7.51 12.14 -1.87
C ALA A 285 6.94 11.91 -0.45
N ARG A 286 7.75 11.44 0.52
CA ARG A 286 7.28 11.27 1.90
C ARG A 286 6.85 12.58 2.56
N ARG A 287 7.51 13.70 2.26
CA ARG A 287 7.05 15.02 2.74
C ARG A 287 5.67 15.37 2.21
N ILE A 288 5.39 15.09 0.93
CA ILE A 288 4.07 15.31 0.33
C ILE A 288 3.04 14.37 0.96
N ILE A 289 3.37 13.09 1.16
CA ILE A 289 2.50 12.11 1.85
C ILE A 289 2.12 12.63 3.24
N VAL A 290 3.11 13.05 4.03
CA VAL A 290 2.92 13.60 5.38
C VAL A 290 2.01 14.84 5.35
N GLU A 291 2.23 15.76 4.40
CA GLU A 291 1.42 16.96 4.24
C GLU A 291 -0.04 16.62 3.89
N ARG A 292 -0.25 15.66 2.99
CA ARG A 292 -1.57 15.22 2.56
C ARG A 292 -2.37 14.52 3.67
N LEU A 293 -1.67 13.88 4.60
CA LEU A 293 -2.26 13.17 5.74
C LEU A 293 -2.35 14.02 7.03
N ARG A 294 -1.81 15.24 7.02
CA ARG A 294 -1.93 16.17 8.15
C ARG A 294 -3.37 16.67 8.24
N GLY A 295 -3.96 16.59 9.44
CA GLY A 295 -5.30 17.03 9.82
C GLY A 295 -5.67 18.41 9.29
#